data_AF-A0A4Q4XXU8-F1
#
_entry.id   AF-A0A4Q4XXU8-F1
#
_cell.length_a   1.000
_cell.length_b   1.000
_cell.length_c   1.000
_cell.angle_alpha   90.00
_cell.angle_beta   90.00
_cell.angle_gamma   90.00
#
_symmetry.space_group_name_H-M   'P 1'
#
loop_
_entity.id
_entity.type
_entity.pdbx_description
1 polymer ?
#
loop_
_entity_poly.entity_id
_entity_poly.type
_entity_poly.pdbx_seq_one_letter_code
_entity_poly.pdbx_strand_id
1 'polypeptide(L)'
;MQKILRRVATAERVAAKRKKVKETKYFKKEKKEQVSDHQGQVQLAQREFERAKQAVRDGWALGPLAPRQDVGEWAGAHGAIHEARFRSYGRLTLAMRNKRCAWAGGAYNLNLRVNDRVVLLEGPDKGKIGKIASISEETAEVTVAGLNKSNLRIAPEMRLPDDPAAANIELPLPISAIRLVHPLKDPQTGVTRDVIINQLAHSGMVVDRVTGKREWERVVPGLNVSIPWPPEEPEELKDYECDTLRIDAEERTFVPTLLRPPMPPTVIDELRNKYSRFRTRHETEYIARLEAEEREKEERRRRTEESMRTPLQEFHRQERANKKKKGKPRLTLEMLEKIGEVIARNRERSLNAAGVSEVSSSSPSPSSSPPAAGAAEPSAATAESSSAAAATDVPPPPPPQEETSQLPPPPST
;
A
#
# COMPACT_ATOMS: atom_id res chain seq x y z
N MET A 1 21.97 -14.48 21.93
CA MET A 1 21.53 -13.58 20.81
C MET A 1 20.02 -13.22 20.75
N GLN A 2 19.06 -14.16 20.84
CA GLN A 2 17.62 -13.89 20.58
C GLN A 2 17.02 -12.75 21.43
N LYS A 3 17.50 -12.58 22.67
CA LYS A 3 17.04 -11.51 23.57
C LYS A 3 17.37 -10.10 23.08
N ILE A 4 18.48 -9.93 22.35
CA ILE A 4 18.85 -8.65 21.75
C ILE A 4 17.87 -8.30 20.63
N LEU A 5 17.59 -9.24 19.73
CA LEU A 5 16.61 -9.05 18.66
C LEU A 5 15.21 -8.75 19.22
N ARG A 6 14.80 -9.43 20.30
CA ARG A 6 13.55 -9.12 21.01
C ARG A 6 13.55 -7.70 21.58
N ARG A 7 14.69 -7.23 22.13
CA ARG A 7 14.82 -5.85 22.64
C ARG A 7 14.69 -4.81 21.51
N VAL A 8 15.31 -5.07 20.36
CA VAL A 8 15.20 -4.19 19.18
C VAL A 8 13.77 -4.17 18.66
N ALA A 9 13.18 -5.34 18.41
CA ALA A 9 11.81 -5.46 17.91
C ALA A 9 10.77 -4.84 18.86
N THR A 10 10.97 -4.94 20.18
CA THR A 10 10.10 -4.27 21.15
C THR A 10 10.27 -2.75 21.12
N ALA A 11 11.50 -2.23 20.99
CA ALA A 11 11.74 -0.81 20.83
C ALA A 11 11.10 -0.26 19.54
N GLU A 12 11.21 -0.99 18.43
CA GLU A 12 10.61 -0.62 17.12
C GLU A 12 9.09 -0.57 17.22
N ARG A 13 8.46 -1.59 17.82
CA ARG A 13 7.01 -1.60 18.05
C ARG A 13 6.55 -0.43 18.92
N VAL A 14 7.29 -0.09 19.97
CA VAL A 14 6.95 1.05 20.84
C VAL A 14 7.07 2.37 20.08
N ALA A 15 8.13 2.56 19.29
CA ALA A 15 8.32 3.74 18.46
C ALA A 15 7.22 3.86 17.39
N ALA A 16 6.93 2.77 16.67
CA ALA A 16 5.85 2.72 15.68
C ALA A 16 4.47 3.00 16.29
N LYS A 17 4.17 2.45 17.48
CA LYS A 17 2.93 2.74 18.21
C LYS A 17 2.82 4.22 18.56
N ARG A 18 3.89 4.83 19.09
CA ARG A 18 3.92 6.27 19.42
C ARG A 18 3.75 7.15 18.17
N LYS A 19 4.42 6.80 17.07
CA LYS A 19 4.28 7.48 15.78
C LYS A 19 2.83 7.41 15.28
N LYS A 20 2.23 6.21 15.27
CA LYS A 20 0.82 6.01 14.90
C LYS A 20 -0.14 6.82 15.77
N VAL A 21 0.07 6.86 17.08
CA VAL A 21 -0.77 7.68 17.99
C VAL A 21 -0.66 9.16 17.64
N LYS A 22 0.54 9.68 17.41
CA LYS A 22 0.73 11.08 16.97
C LYS A 22 0.06 11.33 15.62
N GLU A 23 0.30 10.48 14.62
CA GLU A 23 -0.31 10.57 13.29
C GLU A 23 -1.83 10.57 13.36
N THR A 24 -2.44 9.68 14.16
CA THR A 24 -3.90 9.68 14.34
C THR A 24 -4.41 10.95 14.99
N LYS A 25 -3.66 11.57 15.90
CA LYS A 25 -4.02 12.86 16.50
C LYS A 25 -3.96 14.00 15.48
N TYR A 26 -2.88 14.06 14.69
CA TYR A 26 -2.73 15.04 13.61
C TYR A 26 -3.82 14.86 12.54
N PHE A 27 -4.05 13.63 12.10
CA PHE A 27 -5.10 13.30 11.13
C PHE A 27 -6.50 13.71 11.61
N LYS A 28 -6.83 13.48 12.88
CA LYS A 28 -8.12 13.92 13.46
C LYS A 28 -8.24 15.44 13.49
N LYS A 29 -7.14 16.15 13.80
CA LYS A 29 -7.11 17.62 13.81
C LYS A 29 -7.30 18.17 12.39
N GLU A 30 -6.50 17.70 11.43
CA GLU A 30 -6.58 18.09 10.02
C GLU A 30 -7.97 17.80 9.44
N LYS A 31 -8.55 16.63 9.74
CA LYS A 31 -9.91 16.29 9.31
C LYS A 31 -10.97 17.24 9.88
N LYS A 32 -10.82 17.69 11.12
CA LYS A 32 -11.76 18.64 11.75
C LYS A 32 -11.68 20.01 11.06
N GLU A 33 -10.46 20.47 10.78
CA GLU A 33 -10.21 21.73 10.05
C GLU A 33 -10.82 21.64 8.64
N GLN A 34 -10.52 20.58 7.89
CA GLN A 34 -11.10 20.35 6.55
C GLN A 34 -12.63 20.33 6.54
N VAL A 35 -13.27 19.69 7.51
CA VAL A 35 -14.75 19.66 7.60
C VAL A 35 -15.30 21.05 7.90
N SER A 36 -14.66 21.79 8.80
CA SER A 36 -15.04 23.17 9.13
C SER A 36 -14.93 24.08 7.90
N ASP A 37 -13.81 24.00 7.18
CA ASP A 37 -13.56 24.81 5.98
C ASP A 37 -14.56 24.48 4.88
N HIS A 38 -14.81 23.18 4.64
CA HIS A 38 -15.80 22.73 3.67
C HIS A 38 -17.22 23.21 4.01
N GLN A 39 -17.62 23.13 5.28
CA GLN A 39 -18.92 23.66 5.73
C GLN A 39 -19.00 25.19 5.52
N GLY A 40 -17.92 25.92 5.81
CA GLY A 40 -17.83 27.35 5.54
C GLY A 40 -18.03 27.67 4.05
N GLN A 41 -17.37 26.94 3.15
CA GLN A 41 -17.53 27.12 1.71
C GLN A 41 -18.96 26.84 1.22
N VAL A 42 -19.57 25.76 1.71
CA VAL A 42 -20.96 25.40 1.35
C VAL A 42 -21.94 26.47 1.83
N GLN A 43 -21.77 26.97 3.06
CA GLN A 43 -22.63 28.04 3.58
C GLN A 43 -22.47 29.35 2.80
N LEU A 44 -21.24 29.71 2.42
CA LEU A 44 -21.01 30.88 1.57
C LEU A 44 -21.70 30.73 0.21
N ALA A 45 -21.55 29.57 -0.44
CA ALA A 45 -22.21 29.28 -1.72
C ALA A 45 -23.75 29.34 -1.62
N GLN A 46 -24.33 28.82 -0.53
CA GLN A 46 -25.76 28.88 -0.27
C GLN A 46 -26.25 30.34 -0.09
N ARG A 47 -25.51 31.15 0.66
CA ARG A 47 -25.84 32.58 0.85
C ARG A 47 -25.78 33.36 -0.46
N GLU A 48 -24.76 33.12 -1.28
CA GLU A 48 -24.65 33.72 -2.61
C GLU A 48 -25.82 33.31 -3.51
N PHE A 49 -26.22 32.04 -3.47
CA PHE A 49 -27.36 31.53 -4.23
C PHE A 49 -28.70 32.12 -3.78
N GLU A 50 -28.92 32.23 -2.46
CA GLU A 50 -30.12 32.87 -1.90
C GLU A 50 -30.18 34.36 -2.25
N ARG A 51 -29.04 35.07 -2.17
CA ARG A 51 -28.92 36.47 -2.60
C ARG A 51 -29.23 36.63 -4.09
N ALA A 52 -28.73 35.73 -4.93
CA ALA A 52 -29.03 35.75 -6.36
C ALA A 52 -30.54 35.52 -6.65
N LYS A 53 -31.19 34.62 -5.89
CA LYS A 53 -32.65 34.43 -5.99
C LYS A 53 -33.44 35.66 -5.59
N GLN A 54 -33.05 36.32 -4.50
CA GLN A 54 -33.66 37.58 -4.07
C GLN A 54 -33.47 38.65 -5.14
N ALA A 55 -32.27 38.80 -5.69
CA ALA A 55 -31.98 39.74 -6.77
C ALA A 55 -32.88 39.56 -7.99
N VAL A 56 -33.11 38.31 -8.43
CA VAL A 56 -34.03 38.01 -9.54
C VAL A 56 -35.47 38.40 -9.18
N ARG A 57 -35.90 38.11 -7.96
CA ARG A 57 -37.25 38.44 -7.47
C ARG A 57 -37.48 39.95 -7.39
N ASP A 58 -36.51 40.69 -6.85
CA ASP A 58 -36.57 42.13 -6.70
C ASP A 58 -36.52 42.82 -8.07
N GLY A 59 -35.68 42.33 -8.98
CA GLY A 59 -35.64 42.79 -10.37
C GLY A 59 -36.99 42.63 -11.08
N TRP A 60 -37.68 41.52 -10.84
CA TRP A 60 -39.02 41.29 -11.38
C TRP A 60 -40.09 42.18 -10.72
N ALA A 61 -40.05 42.32 -9.38
CA ALA A 61 -41.07 43.03 -8.63
C ALA A 61 -40.97 44.57 -8.76
N LEU A 62 -39.75 45.10 -8.80
CA LEU A 62 -39.50 46.54 -8.81
C LEU A 62 -39.32 47.11 -10.22
N GLY A 63 -39.04 46.26 -11.23
CA GLY A 63 -38.86 46.66 -12.62
C GLY A 63 -37.83 47.78 -12.78
N PRO A 64 -38.24 49.00 -13.21
CA PRO A 64 -37.31 50.13 -13.37
C PRO A 64 -36.74 50.67 -12.06
N LEU A 65 -37.35 50.36 -10.91
CA LEU A 65 -36.89 50.75 -9.57
C LEU A 65 -35.96 49.71 -8.93
N ALA A 66 -35.55 48.68 -9.68
CA ALA A 66 -34.67 47.66 -9.15
C ALA A 66 -33.32 48.26 -8.68
N PRO A 67 -32.84 47.89 -7.48
CA PRO A 67 -31.61 48.46 -6.94
C PRO A 67 -30.42 48.06 -7.80
N ARG A 68 -29.55 49.02 -8.11
CA ARG A 68 -28.26 48.73 -8.75
C ARG A 68 -27.39 48.02 -7.72
N GLN A 69 -27.11 46.74 -7.93
CA GLN A 69 -26.35 45.92 -6.97
C GLN A 69 -24.83 46.09 -7.11
N ASP A 70 -24.38 46.74 -8.18
CA ASP A 70 -22.99 47.01 -8.50
C ASP A 70 -22.54 48.40 -8.02
N VAL A 71 -22.84 48.72 -6.76
CA VAL A 71 -22.46 49.99 -6.11
C VAL A 71 -21.88 49.73 -4.71
N GLY A 72 -21.05 50.65 -4.22
CA GLY A 72 -20.44 50.59 -2.88
C GLY A 72 -19.00 50.08 -2.89
N GLU A 73 -18.55 49.52 -1.77
CA GLU A 73 -17.17 49.01 -1.57
C GLU A 73 -16.75 47.93 -2.58
N TRP A 74 -17.73 47.25 -3.20
CA TRP A 74 -17.53 46.17 -4.16
C TRP A 74 -18.00 46.53 -5.57
N ALA A 75 -18.02 47.82 -5.90
CA ALA A 75 -18.31 48.27 -7.27
C ALA A 75 -17.34 47.60 -8.27
N GLY A 76 -17.91 47.00 -9.32
CA GLY A 76 -17.17 46.22 -10.32
C GLY A 76 -16.89 44.77 -9.93
N ALA A 77 -17.24 44.35 -8.70
CA ALA A 77 -17.09 42.98 -8.21
C ALA A 77 -18.45 42.29 -7.95
N HIS A 78 -19.55 42.91 -8.37
CA HIS A 78 -20.87 42.28 -8.25
C HIS A 78 -20.96 40.99 -9.08
N GLY A 79 -21.48 39.91 -8.48
CA GLY A 79 -21.54 38.60 -9.11
C GLY A 79 -20.19 37.88 -9.24
N ALA A 80 -19.11 38.46 -8.69
CA ALA A 80 -17.82 37.78 -8.58
C ALA A 80 -17.85 36.74 -7.44
N ILE A 81 -17.21 35.61 -7.66
CA ILE A 81 -17.05 34.55 -6.66
C ILE A 81 -16.07 35.02 -5.59
N HIS A 82 -16.37 34.70 -4.32
CA HIS A 82 -15.46 34.94 -3.22
C HIS A 82 -14.18 34.10 -3.34
N GLU A 83 -13.01 34.64 -2.99
CA GLU A 83 -11.72 33.94 -3.06
C GLU A 83 -11.72 32.57 -2.36
N ALA A 84 -12.33 32.52 -1.17
CA ALA A 84 -12.51 31.27 -0.42
C ALA A 84 -13.24 30.15 -1.18
N ARG A 85 -14.05 30.46 -2.19
CA ARG A 85 -14.74 29.48 -3.05
C ARG A 85 -13.94 29.07 -4.27
N PHE A 86 -12.96 29.86 -4.69
CA PHE A 86 -12.14 29.59 -5.88
C PHE A 86 -11.20 28.42 -5.67
N ARG A 87 -10.51 28.36 -4.53
CA ARG A 87 -9.70 27.18 -4.21
C ARG A 87 -10.54 26.16 -3.46
N SER A 88 -10.57 24.92 -3.95
CA SER A 88 -10.97 23.75 -3.17
C SER A 88 -9.93 23.51 -2.07
N TYR A 89 -10.00 24.24 -0.95
CA TYR A 89 -9.03 24.11 0.16
C TYR A 89 -9.09 22.75 0.88
N GLY A 90 -10.08 21.91 0.58
CA GLY A 90 -10.22 20.58 1.17
C GLY A 90 -9.45 19.52 0.40
N ARG A 91 -8.43 18.91 1.02
CA ARG A 91 -7.86 17.64 0.53
C ARG A 91 -8.97 16.60 0.47
N LEU A 92 -9.25 16.11 -0.74
CA LEU A 92 -10.25 15.07 -0.90
C LEU A 92 -9.72 13.74 -0.38
N THR A 93 -10.62 13.02 0.30
CA THR A 93 -10.34 11.62 0.65
C THR A 93 -10.08 10.81 -0.62
N LEU A 94 -9.24 9.78 -0.50
CA LEU A 94 -8.92 8.90 -1.64
C LEU A 94 -10.17 8.30 -2.28
N ALA A 95 -11.18 7.95 -1.47
CA ALA A 95 -12.46 7.44 -1.97
C ALA A 95 -13.22 8.47 -2.83
N MET A 96 -13.21 9.76 -2.44
CA MET A 96 -13.84 10.82 -3.23
C MET A 96 -13.07 11.09 -4.53
N ARG A 97 -11.73 11.08 -4.47
CA ARG A 97 -10.90 11.19 -5.68
C ARG A 97 -11.16 10.05 -6.65
N ASN A 98 -11.20 8.81 -6.16
CA ASN A 98 -11.51 7.65 -6.99
C ASN A 98 -12.91 7.74 -7.60
N LYS A 99 -13.91 8.27 -6.89
CA LYS A 99 -15.24 8.53 -7.47
C LYS A 99 -15.19 9.55 -8.60
N ARG A 100 -14.45 10.66 -8.44
CA ARG A 100 -14.27 11.68 -9.48
C ARG A 100 -13.55 11.13 -10.71
N CYS A 101 -12.52 10.31 -10.49
CA CYS A 101 -11.69 9.72 -11.54
C CYS A 101 -12.17 8.34 -12.02
N ALA A 102 -13.35 7.88 -11.60
CA ALA A 102 -13.80 6.50 -11.84
C ALA A 102 -13.87 6.15 -13.34
N TRP A 103 -14.27 7.11 -14.17
CA TRP A 103 -14.37 6.91 -15.62
C TRP A 103 -12.99 6.95 -16.31
N ALA A 104 -11.96 7.51 -15.67
CA ALA A 104 -10.64 7.77 -16.25
C ALA A 104 -9.53 6.87 -15.65
N GLY A 105 -9.89 5.69 -15.14
CA GLY A 105 -8.95 4.70 -14.61
C GLY A 105 -8.69 4.76 -13.09
N GLY A 106 -9.06 5.86 -12.41
CA GLY A 106 -8.89 6.04 -10.96
C GLY A 106 -7.91 7.16 -10.59
N ALA A 107 -7.72 7.39 -9.28
CA ALA A 107 -6.90 8.52 -8.80
C ALA A 107 -5.38 8.27 -8.88
N TYR A 108 -4.94 7.00 -8.83
CA TYR A 108 -3.51 6.66 -8.89
C TYR A 108 -2.98 6.54 -10.33
N ASN A 109 -3.82 6.04 -11.23
CA ASN A 109 -3.46 5.76 -12.62
C ASN A 109 -4.42 6.56 -13.52
N LEU A 110 -4.28 7.88 -13.48
CA LEU A 110 -5.17 8.77 -14.21
C LEU A 110 -4.86 8.72 -15.71
N ASN A 111 -5.87 8.46 -16.53
CA ASN A 111 -5.74 8.35 -17.99
C ASN A 111 -5.91 9.68 -18.75
N LEU A 112 -5.66 10.80 -18.06
CA LEU A 112 -5.73 12.16 -18.60
C LEU A 112 -4.39 12.86 -18.43
N ARG A 113 -4.04 13.68 -19.41
CA ARG A 113 -2.84 14.51 -19.41
C ARG A 113 -3.14 15.93 -19.85
N VAL A 114 -2.22 16.84 -19.53
CA VAL A 114 -2.25 18.21 -20.05
C VAL A 114 -2.26 18.17 -21.58
N ASN A 115 -2.94 19.11 -22.22
CA ASN A 115 -3.17 19.18 -23.67
C ASN A 115 -4.17 18.17 -24.26
N ASP A 116 -4.76 17.26 -23.49
CA ASP A 116 -5.87 16.44 -23.97
C ASP A 116 -7.10 17.30 -24.33
N ARG A 117 -7.81 16.91 -25.40
CA ARG A 117 -9.08 17.54 -25.79
C ARG A 117 -10.22 16.94 -24.98
N VAL A 118 -10.96 17.78 -24.27
CA VAL A 118 -12.06 17.34 -23.41
C VAL A 118 -13.33 18.14 -23.66
N VAL A 119 -14.47 17.48 -23.48
CA VAL A 119 -15.80 18.10 -23.50
C VAL A 119 -16.32 18.27 -22.08
N LEU A 120 -16.96 19.42 -21.81
CA LEU A 120 -17.62 19.68 -20.54
C LEU A 120 -19.04 19.10 -20.57
N LEU A 121 -19.39 18.31 -19.55
CA LEU A 121 -20.74 17.73 -19.38
C LEU A 121 -21.61 18.54 -18.42
N GLU A 122 -21.00 19.30 -17.51
CA GLU A 122 -21.68 20.06 -16.46
C GLU A 122 -21.16 21.50 -16.43
N GLY A 123 -21.94 22.40 -15.82
CA GLY A 123 -21.61 23.82 -15.69
C GLY A 123 -22.14 24.71 -16.81
N PRO A 124 -21.83 26.02 -16.79
CA PRO A 124 -22.33 27.01 -17.74
C PRO A 124 -21.89 26.74 -19.19
N ASP A 125 -20.68 26.20 -19.36
CA ASP A 125 -20.05 25.92 -20.66
C ASP A 125 -20.27 24.48 -21.15
N LYS A 126 -21.36 23.84 -20.73
CA LYS A 126 -21.71 22.46 -21.12
C LYS A 126 -21.75 22.30 -22.64
N GLY A 127 -21.14 21.23 -23.14
CA GLY A 127 -21.07 20.86 -24.56
C GLY A 127 -19.92 21.50 -25.32
N LYS A 128 -19.20 22.47 -24.73
CA LYS A 128 -18.01 23.05 -25.34
C LYS A 128 -16.81 22.12 -25.17
N ILE A 129 -15.94 22.13 -26.18
CA ILE A 129 -14.70 21.36 -26.22
C ILE A 129 -13.53 22.31 -25.95
N GLY A 130 -12.63 21.93 -25.06
CA GLY A 130 -11.42 22.68 -24.73
C GLY A 130 -10.23 21.76 -24.54
N LYS A 131 -9.04 22.34 -24.35
CA LYS A 131 -7.82 21.61 -24.00
C LYS A 131 -7.55 21.73 -22.51
N ILE A 132 -7.06 20.67 -21.89
CA ILE A 132 -6.63 20.70 -20.50
C ILE A 132 -5.39 21.60 -20.36
N ALA A 133 -5.48 22.62 -19.50
CA ALA A 133 -4.37 23.51 -19.15
C ALA A 133 -3.54 22.97 -17.98
N SER A 134 -4.20 22.47 -16.94
CA SER A 134 -3.53 21.87 -15.78
C SER A 134 -4.41 20.84 -15.09
N ILE A 135 -3.77 19.87 -14.44
CA ILE A 135 -4.42 18.79 -13.70
C ILE A 135 -3.91 18.82 -12.26
N SER A 136 -4.84 18.86 -11.30
CA SER A 136 -4.56 18.70 -9.89
C SER A 136 -4.94 17.28 -9.45
N GLU A 137 -3.93 16.42 -9.28
CA GLU A 137 -4.12 15.03 -8.83
C GLU A 137 -4.57 14.94 -7.36
N GLU A 138 -4.24 15.95 -6.55
CA GLU A 138 -4.62 16.02 -5.14
C GLU A 138 -6.11 16.30 -4.92
N THR A 139 -6.71 17.13 -5.78
CA THR A 139 -8.14 17.48 -5.72
C THR A 139 -8.98 16.79 -6.79
N ALA A 140 -8.35 16.00 -7.68
CA ALA A 140 -9.00 15.38 -8.83
C ALA A 140 -9.81 16.41 -9.65
N GLU A 141 -9.16 17.54 -9.92
CA GLU A 141 -9.70 18.69 -10.64
C GLU A 141 -8.83 19.02 -11.85
N VAL A 142 -9.45 19.64 -12.85
CA VAL A 142 -8.87 19.96 -14.15
C VAL A 142 -9.26 21.38 -14.51
N THR A 143 -8.28 22.17 -14.90
CA THR A 143 -8.50 23.50 -15.48
C THR A 143 -8.46 23.38 -16.99
N VAL A 144 -9.49 23.87 -17.67
CA VAL A 144 -9.63 23.78 -19.12
C VAL A 144 -9.43 25.17 -19.73
N ALA A 145 -8.47 25.28 -20.64
CA ALA A 145 -8.11 26.54 -21.27
C ALA A 145 -9.32 27.18 -21.96
N GLY A 146 -9.58 28.44 -21.64
CA GLY A 146 -10.63 29.24 -22.26
C GLY A 146 -12.05 28.97 -21.76
N LEU A 147 -12.28 27.95 -20.92
CA LEU A 147 -13.61 27.49 -20.52
C LEU A 147 -13.84 27.60 -19.01
N ASN A 148 -15.11 27.60 -18.60
CA ASN A 148 -15.54 27.72 -17.21
C ASN A 148 -14.94 28.95 -16.51
N LYS A 149 -14.97 30.06 -17.23
CA LYS A 149 -14.45 31.36 -16.80
C LYS A 149 -15.44 32.05 -15.87
N SER A 150 -14.95 32.57 -14.75
CA SER A 150 -15.75 33.34 -13.80
C SER A 150 -14.96 34.53 -13.26
N ASN A 151 -15.70 35.56 -12.84
CA ASN A 151 -15.11 36.70 -12.16
C ASN A 151 -14.76 36.30 -10.72
N LEU A 152 -13.49 36.38 -10.36
CA LEU A 152 -13.00 36.20 -9.00
C LEU A 152 -12.82 37.58 -8.35
N ARG A 153 -13.38 37.77 -7.16
CA ARG A 153 -13.10 38.98 -6.38
C ARG A 153 -11.68 38.89 -5.82
N ILE A 154 -10.86 39.88 -6.11
CA ILE A 154 -9.49 40.00 -5.58
C ILE A 154 -9.52 40.83 -4.30
N ALA A 155 -8.84 40.37 -3.26
CA ALA A 155 -8.68 41.12 -2.02
C ALA A 155 -7.85 42.41 -2.27
N PRO A 156 -8.18 43.54 -1.63
CA PRO A 156 -7.46 44.80 -1.83
C PRO A 156 -5.95 44.71 -1.59
N GLU A 157 -5.51 43.79 -0.71
CA GLU A 157 -4.10 43.59 -0.36
C GLU A 157 -3.25 42.97 -1.49
N MET A 158 -3.87 42.19 -2.38
CA MET A 158 -3.20 41.54 -3.51
C MET A 158 -3.32 42.34 -4.82
N ARG A 159 -4.05 43.45 -4.79
CA ARG A 159 -4.39 44.25 -5.96
C ARG A 159 -3.34 45.35 -6.15
N LEU A 160 -2.79 45.48 -7.36
CA LEU A 160 -2.05 46.68 -7.71
C LEU A 160 -3.02 47.85 -7.95
N PRO A 161 -2.60 49.12 -7.77
CA PRO A 161 -3.50 50.27 -7.83
C PRO A 161 -4.38 50.35 -9.10
N ASP A 162 -3.86 49.87 -10.24
CA ASP A 162 -4.51 49.93 -11.55
C ASP A 162 -5.30 48.67 -11.93
N ASP A 163 -5.14 47.56 -11.20
CA ASP A 163 -5.83 46.31 -11.52
C ASP A 163 -7.34 46.43 -11.24
N PRO A 164 -8.23 45.69 -11.92
CA PRO A 164 -9.66 45.68 -11.61
C PRO A 164 -9.97 44.97 -10.27
N ALA A 165 -11.11 45.30 -9.65
CA ALA A 165 -11.55 44.66 -8.40
C ALA A 165 -11.92 43.16 -8.56
N ALA A 166 -12.23 42.75 -9.79
CA ALA A 166 -12.49 41.37 -10.15
C ALA A 166 -11.72 40.99 -11.41
N ALA A 167 -11.12 39.79 -11.41
CA ALA A 167 -10.42 39.24 -12.56
C ALA A 167 -11.15 38.02 -13.10
N ASN A 168 -11.13 37.83 -14.42
CA ASN A 168 -11.76 36.68 -15.06
C ASN A 168 -10.76 35.53 -15.14
N ILE A 169 -11.01 34.47 -14.37
CA ILE A 169 -10.10 33.32 -14.22
C ILE A 169 -10.86 32.02 -14.53
N GLU A 170 -10.15 31.05 -15.09
CA GLU A 170 -10.65 29.70 -15.35
C GLU A 170 -10.80 28.94 -14.03
N LEU A 171 -12.03 28.48 -13.75
CA LEU A 171 -12.32 27.70 -12.54
C LEU A 171 -11.98 26.22 -12.77
N PRO A 172 -11.32 25.58 -11.78
CA PRO A 172 -11.08 24.14 -11.84
C PRO A 172 -12.40 23.36 -11.80
N LEU A 173 -12.51 22.33 -12.65
CA LEU A 173 -13.65 21.43 -12.72
C LEU A 173 -13.28 20.04 -12.20
N PRO A 174 -14.18 19.31 -11.53
CA PRO A 174 -13.91 17.93 -11.16
C PRO A 174 -13.77 17.05 -12.41
N ILE A 175 -12.87 16.06 -12.37
CA ILE A 175 -12.65 15.12 -13.49
C ILE A 175 -13.94 14.41 -13.92
N SER A 176 -14.90 14.22 -13.02
CA SER A 176 -16.21 13.62 -13.33
C SER A 176 -17.05 14.44 -14.30
N ALA A 177 -16.87 15.76 -14.36
CA ALA A 177 -17.65 16.68 -15.18
C ALA A 177 -17.13 16.82 -16.62
N ILE A 178 -16.02 16.15 -16.96
CA ILE A 178 -15.40 16.21 -18.29
C ILE A 178 -15.32 14.82 -18.93
N ARG A 179 -15.26 14.74 -20.26
CA ARG A 179 -14.94 13.51 -21.00
C ARG A 179 -13.89 13.76 -22.07
N LEU A 180 -13.08 12.74 -22.36
CA LEU A 180 -12.06 12.82 -23.39
C LEU A 180 -12.72 12.81 -24.77
N VAL A 181 -12.26 13.68 -25.66
CA VAL A 181 -12.66 13.71 -27.07
C VAL A 181 -11.46 13.30 -27.90
N HIS A 182 -11.59 12.23 -28.66
CA HIS A 182 -10.53 11.75 -29.53
C HIS A 182 -11.10 11.35 -30.90
N PRO A 183 -10.42 11.70 -32.01
CA PRO A 183 -10.83 11.25 -33.32
C PRO A 183 -10.60 9.74 -33.45
N LEU A 184 -11.68 8.99 -33.69
CA LEU A 184 -11.63 7.56 -33.96
C LEU A 184 -12.03 7.29 -35.41
N LYS A 185 -11.37 6.31 -36.03
CA LYS A 185 -11.71 5.83 -37.36
C LYS A 185 -12.77 4.74 -37.25
N ASP A 186 -13.91 4.95 -37.89
CA ASP A 186 -14.96 3.94 -37.96
C ASP A 186 -14.46 2.74 -38.81
N PRO A 187 -14.51 1.49 -38.30
CA PRO A 187 -14.06 0.32 -39.06
C PRO A 187 -14.89 0.06 -40.33
N GLN A 188 -16.18 0.44 -40.37
CA GLN A 188 -17.04 0.18 -41.52
C GLN A 188 -16.91 1.27 -42.59
N THR A 189 -16.97 2.54 -42.17
CA THR A 189 -16.98 3.67 -43.10
C THR A 189 -15.57 4.18 -43.43
N GLY A 190 -14.58 3.90 -42.57
CA GLY A 190 -13.20 4.40 -42.72
C GLY A 190 -13.04 5.90 -42.46
N VAL A 191 -14.11 6.61 -42.10
CA VAL A 191 -14.11 8.06 -41.83
C VAL A 191 -13.71 8.31 -40.38
N THR A 192 -12.78 9.24 -40.16
CA THR A 192 -12.40 9.71 -38.82
C THR A 192 -13.41 10.73 -38.31
N ARG A 193 -13.97 10.49 -37.13
CA ARG A 193 -14.91 11.41 -36.47
C ARG A 193 -14.46 11.63 -35.02
N ASP A 194 -14.68 12.85 -34.52
CA ASP A 194 -14.46 13.13 -33.11
C ASP A 194 -15.51 12.39 -32.28
N VAL A 195 -15.06 11.54 -31.36
CA VAL A 195 -15.91 10.73 -30.48
C VAL A 195 -15.68 11.14 -29.03
N ILE A 196 -16.77 11.22 -28.27
CA ILE A 196 -16.72 11.40 -26.82
C ILE A 196 -16.51 10.03 -26.18
N ILE A 197 -15.44 9.90 -25.41
CA ILE A 197 -15.09 8.65 -24.74
C ILE A 197 -15.71 8.65 -23.36
N ASN A 198 -16.59 7.65 -23.13
CA ASN A 198 -17.31 7.54 -21.87
C ASN A 198 -16.44 7.02 -20.72
N GLN A 199 -15.54 6.07 -21.00
CA GLN A 199 -14.69 5.39 -20.02
C GLN A 199 -13.31 5.09 -20.62
N LEU A 200 -12.28 5.12 -19.76
CA LEU A 200 -10.90 4.77 -20.07
C LEU A 200 -10.39 3.81 -18.99
N ALA A 201 -9.78 2.72 -19.43
CA ALA A 201 -9.07 1.75 -18.59
C ALA A 201 -7.57 1.82 -18.89
N HIS A 202 -6.72 1.52 -17.90
CA HIS A 202 -5.29 1.37 -18.14
C HIS A 202 -4.97 -0.08 -18.55
N SER A 203 -4.07 -0.26 -19.50
CA SER A 203 -3.54 -1.56 -19.95
C SER A 203 -2.02 -1.51 -20.04
N GLY A 204 -1.36 -2.66 -20.05
CA GLY A 204 0.09 -2.75 -20.28
C GLY A 204 0.94 -2.02 -19.24
N MET A 205 0.58 -2.12 -17.95
CA MET A 205 1.32 -1.42 -16.89
C MET A 205 2.71 -2.02 -16.70
N VAL A 206 3.74 -1.21 -16.93
CA VAL A 206 5.14 -1.54 -16.69
C VAL A 206 5.69 -0.59 -15.63
N VAL A 207 6.29 -1.14 -14.59
CA VAL A 207 6.94 -0.38 -13.53
C VAL A 207 8.43 -0.62 -13.62
N ASP A 208 9.19 0.41 -14.04
CA ASP A 208 10.64 0.36 -13.98
C ASP A 208 11.09 0.53 -12.53
N ARG A 209 11.71 -0.50 -11.97
CA ARG A 209 12.19 -0.48 -10.57
C ARG A 209 13.38 0.45 -10.38
N VAL A 210 14.19 0.69 -11.42
CA VAL A 210 15.40 1.52 -11.32
C VAL A 210 15.03 3.00 -11.35
N THR A 211 14.26 3.41 -12.35
CA THR A 211 13.83 4.82 -12.48
C THR A 211 12.61 5.14 -11.62
N GLY A 212 11.87 4.12 -11.15
CA GLY A 212 10.60 4.30 -10.44
C GLY A 212 9.44 4.77 -11.33
N LYS A 213 9.70 4.91 -12.64
CA LYS A 213 8.72 5.34 -13.64
C LYS A 213 7.70 4.25 -13.89
N ARG A 214 6.46 4.68 -14.09
CA ARG A 214 5.33 3.81 -14.42
C ARG A 214 4.81 4.22 -15.77
N GLU A 215 4.78 3.28 -16.68
CA GLU A 215 4.26 3.46 -18.03
C GLU A 215 3.04 2.57 -18.19
N TRP A 216 1.99 3.11 -18.80
CA TRP A 216 0.80 2.36 -19.15
C TRP A 216 0.11 3.00 -20.34
N GLU A 217 -0.67 2.19 -21.05
CA GLU A 217 -1.51 2.65 -22.14
C GLU A 217 -2.93 2.90 -21.64
N ARG A 218 -3.60 3.88 -22.23
CA ARG A 218 -5.01 4.17 -21.98
C ARG A 218 -5.85 3.56 -23.09
N VAL A 219 -6.78 2.69 -22.71
CA VAL A 219 -7.59 1.88 -23.62
C VAL A 219 -9.07 2.18 -23.39
N VAL A 220 -9.83 2.30 -24.48
CA VAL A 220 -11.29 2.39 -24.41
C VAL A 220 -11.85 0.98 -24.19
N PRO A 221 -12.48 0.69 -23.03
CA PRO A 221 -13.03 -0.63 -22.77
C PRO A 221 -14.14 -0.97 -23.77
N GLY A 222 -14.20 -2.24 -24.19
CA GLY A 222 -15.15 -2.73 -25.19
C GLY A 222 -14.65 -2.61 -26.62
N LEU A 223 -14.07 -1.46 -27.00
CA LEU A 223 -13.44 -1.28 -28.32
C LEU A 223 -11.98 -1.74 -28.35
N ASN A 224 -11.32 -1.84 -27.20
CA ASN A 224 -9.90 -2.18 -27.06
C ASN A 224 -8.97 -1.32 -27.92
N VAL A 225 -9.37 -0.08 -28.18
CA VAL A 225 -8.58 0.91 -28.92
C VAL A 225 -7.69 1.63 -27.91
N SER A 226 -6.37 1.53 -28.12
CA SER A 226 -5.37 2.28 -27.36
C SER A 226 -5.33 3.72 -27.88
N ILE A 227 -5.40 4.69 -26.97
CA ILE A 227 -5.35 6.12 -27.30
C ILE A 227 -3.97 6.65 -26.93
N PRO A 228 -3.21 7.22 -27.87
CA PRO A 228 -1.89 7.74 -27.58
C PRO A 228 -1.99 8.93 -26.61
N TRP A 229 -0.97 9.08 -25.76
CA TRP A 229 -0.82 10.26 -24.91
C TRP A 229 -0.58 11.52 -25.76
N PRO A 230 -1.00 12.71 -25.29
CA PRO A 230 -0.67 13.95 -25.97
C PRO A 230 0.85 14.17 -25.93
N PRO A 231 1.44 14.86 -26.91
CA PRO A 231 2.85 15.22 -26.85
C PRO A 231 3.08 16.15 -25.65
N GLU A 232 3.94 15.73 -24.73
CA GLU A 232 4.40 16.55 -23.62
C GLU A 232 5.57 17.41 -24.11
N GLU A 233 5.54 18.70 -23.79
CA GLU A 233 6.70 19.56 -24.01
C GLU A 233 7.79 19.11 -23.03
N PRO A 234 9.01 18.81 -23.53
CA PRO A 234 10.09 18.40 -22.63
C PRO A 234 10.40 19.54 -21.67
N GLU A 235 10.37 19.26 -20.37
CA GLU A 235 10.76 20.24 -19.37
C GLU A 235 12.21 20.67 -19.62
N GLU A 236 12.43 21.98 -19.76
CA GLU A 236 13.77 22.54 -19.83
C GLU A 236 14.46 22.43 -18.47
N LEU A 237 15.16 21.33 -18.25
CA LEU A 237 16.05 21.18 -17.11
C LEU A 237 17.26 22.08 -17.33
N LYS A 238 17.34 23.15 -16.54
CA LYS A 238 18.45 24.11 -16.59
C LYS A 238 19.49 23.72 -15.55
N ASP A 239 20.73 23.60 -16.00
CA ASP A 239 21.86 23.44 -15.10
C ASP A 239 22.13 24.78 -14.42
N TYR A 240 22.14 24.77 -13.08
CA TYR A 240 22.49 25.93 -12.28
C TYR A 240 23.96 25.88 -11.87
N GLU A 241 24.53 27.04 -11.53
CA GLU A 241 25.94 27.13 -11.08
C GLU A 241 26.21 26.35 -9.78
N CYS A 242 25.17 26.06 -9.00
CA CYS A 242 25.28 25.23 -7.80
C CYS A 242 25.27 23.72 -8.08
N ASP A 243 25.02 23.32 -9.32
CA ASP A 243 24.94 21.91 -9.69
C ASP A 243 26.34 21.36 -9.97
N THR A 244 26.53 20.08 -9.65
CA THR A 244 27.78 19.38 -9.96
C THR A 244 27.85 19.09 -11.45
N LEU A 245 29.00 19.36 -12.06
CA LEU A 245 29.24 19.00 -13.45
C LEU A 245 29.11 17.48 -13.63
N ARG A 246 28.63 17.06 -14.80
CA ARG A 246 28.45 15.64 -15.13
C ARG A 246 29.75 14.83 -14.97
N ILE A 247 30.88 15.42 -15.34
CA ILE A 247 32.20 14.78 -15.25
C ILE A 247 32.52 14.40 -13.79
N ASP A 248 32.30 15.33 -12.86
CA ASP A 248 32.57 15.13 -11.44
C ASP A 248 31.55 14.16 -10.81
N ALA A 249 30.29 14.19 -11.26
CA ALA A 249 29.24 13.31 -10.76
C ALA A 249 29.41 11.85 -11.21
N GLU A 250 29.90 11.62 -12.44
CA GLU A 250 30.11 10.27 -13.00
C GLU A 250 31.50 9.69 -12.65
N GLU A 251 32.39 10.48 -12.05
CA GLU A 251 33.73 10.04 -11.67
C GLU A 251 33.70 8.91 -10.62
N ARG A 252 34.21 7.74 -11.01
CA ARG A 252 34.24 6.55 -10.14
C ARG A 252 35.48 6.56 -9.24
N THR A 253 35.39 7.27 -8.12
CA THR A 253 36.49 7.41 -7.15
C THR A 253 36.52 6.32 -6.08
N PHE A 254 35.41 5.61 -5.84
CA PHE A 254 35.33 4.61 -4.79
C PHE A 254 36.08 3.32 -5.15
N VAL A 255 37.18 3.05 -4.45
CA VAL A 255 37.94 1.80 -4.54
C VAL A 255 37.65 0.93 -3.30
N PRO A 256 36.97 -0.21 -3.44
CA PRO A 256 36.67 -1.08 -2.30
C PRO A 256 37.97 -1.68 -1.75
N THR A 257 38.12 -1.63 -0.43
CA THR A 257 39.31 -2.15 0.27
C THR A 257 38.88 -3.14 1.35
N LEU A 258 39.64 -4.22 1.52
CA LEU A 258 39.32 -5.30 2.47
C LEU A 258 40.03 -5.14 3.82
N LEU A 259 41.32 -4.75 3.78
CA LEU A 259 42.16 -4.65 4.98
C LEU A 259 41.96 -3.36 5.76
N ARG A 260 41.56 -2.28 5.08
CA ARG A 260 41.25 -0.99 5.68
C ARG A 260 39.77 -0.67 5.48
N PRO A 261 39.08 -0.11 6.47
CA PRO A 261 37.71 0.36 6.29
C PRO A 261 37.70 1.54 5.29
N PRO A 262 36.58 1.76 4.58
CA PRO A 262 36.46 2.84 3.59
C PRO A 262 36.50 4.24 4.22
N MET A 263 36.27 4.34 5.52
CA MET A 263 36.28 5.57 6.31
C MET A 263 36.90 5.32 7.68
N PRO A 264 37.42 6.36 8.36
CA PRO A 264 37.95 6.22 9.71
C PRO A 264 36.90 5.64 10.68
N PRO A 265 37.31 4.78 11.64
CA PRO A 265 36.38 4.11 12.54
C PRO A 265 35.61 5.07 13.45
N THR A 266 36.15 6.27 13.70
CA THR A 266 35.49 7.33 14.48
C THR A 266 34.17 7.78 13.85
N VAL A 267 34.10 7.81 12.52
CA VAL A 267 32.90 8.29 11.80
C VAL A 267 31.74 7.28 11.92
N ILE A 268 32.00 6.01 12.25
CA ILE A 268 30.95 5.02 12.50
C ILE A 268 30.07 5.44 13.69
N ASP A 269 30.66 6.08 14.71
CA ASP A 269 29.93 6.53 15.90
C ASP A 269 29.09 7.80 15.61
N GLU A 270 29.40 8.52 14.54
CA GLU A 270 28.60 9.65 14.03
C GLU A 270 27.43 9.17 13.15
N LEU A 271 27.70 8.23 12.23
CA LEU A 271 26.68 7.65 11.35
C LEU A 271 25.60 6.89 12.14
N ARG A 272 25.97 6.29 13.27
CA ARG A 272 25.05 5.57 14.14
C ARG A 272 25.41 5.75 15.60
N ASN A 273 24.38 5.87 16.44
CA ASN A 273 24.61 5.88 17.88
C ASN A 273 25.07 4.49 18.38
N LYS A 274 26.31 4.43 18.89
CA LYS A 274 26.97 3.24 19.47
C LYS A 274 26.14 2.52 20.54
N TYR A 275 25.41 3.28 21.33
CA TYR A 275 24.60 2.80 22.47
C TYR A 275 23.10 2.74 22.15
N SER A 276 22.73 2.83 20.87
CA SER A 276 21.34 2.74 20.43
C SER A 276 20.69 1.42 20.83
N ARG A 277 19.45 1.50 21.33
CA ARG A 277 18.61 0.32 21.59
C ARG A 277 18.21 -0.44 20.33
N PHE A 278 18.36 0.18 19.16
CA PHE A 278 18.09 -0.40 17.83
C PHE A 278 19.33 -1.02 17.18
N ARG A 279 20.47 -1.06 17.88
CA ARG A 279 21.69 -1.68 17.36
C ARG A 279 21.45 -3.18 17.18
N THR A 280 21.68 -3.68 15.97
CA THR A 280 21.59 -5.11 15.60
C THR A 280 22.97 -5.75 15.39
N ARG A 281 23.94 -4.96 14.91
CA ARG A 281 25.33 -5.38 14.67
C ARG A 281 26.21 -5.13 15.90
N HIS A 282 26.50 -6.19 16.65
CA HIS A 282 27.33 -6.18 17.88
C HIS A 282 28.68 -6.85 17.68
N GLU A 283 29.66 -6.48 18.50
CA GLU A 283 30.94 -7.18 18.60
C GLU A 283 30.77 -8.57 19.22
N THR A 284 31.64 -9.51 18.86
CA THR A 284 31.64 -10.88 19.38
C THR A 284 31.85 -10.92 20.88
N GLU A 285 32.74 -10.07 21.41
CA GLU A 285 32.99 -9.93 22.85
C GLU A 285 31.75 -9.51 23.62
N TYR A 286 30.98 -8.57 23.08
CA TYR A 286 29.72 -8.12 23.69
C TYR A 286 28.68 -9.24 23.75
N ILE A 287 28.58 -10.04 22.69
CA ILE A 287 27.68 -11.19 22.62
C ILE A 287 28.13 -12.26 23.63
N ALA A 288 29.43 -12.60 23.65
CA ALA A 288 29.99 -13.56 24.58
C ALA A 288 29.78 -13.16 26.04
N ARG A 289 29.97 -11.87 26.37
CA ARG A 289 29.68 -11.34 27.71
C ARG A 289 28.22 -11.49 28.09
N LEU A 290 27.29 -11.19 27.19
CA LEU A 290 25.86 -11.36 27.44
C LEU A 290 25.48 -12.84 27.61
N GLU A 291 26.08 -13.73 26.83
CA GLU A 291 25.81 -15.17 26.91
C GLU A 291 26.45 -15.81 28.14
N ALA A 292 27.60 -15.33 28.59
CA ALA A 292 28.17 -15.67 29.90
C ALA A 292 27.26 -15.21 31.04
N GLU A 293 26.76 -13.96 31.00
CA GLU A 293 25.83 -13.44 32.00
C GLU A 293 24.52 -14.25 32.07
N GLU A 294 24.01 -14.73 30.93
CA GLU A 294 22.84 -15.62 30.90
C GLU A 294 23.15 -17.00 31.47
N ARG A 295 24.30 -17.60 31.13
CA ARG A 295 24.74 -18.88 31.69
C ARG A 295 24.95 -18.79 33.20
N GLU A 296 25.60 -17.75 33.71
CA GLU A 296 25.79 -17.54 35.15
C GLU A 296 24.46 -17.38 35.88
N LYS A 297 23.48 -16.71 35.28
CA LYS A 297 22.13 -16.59 35.86
C LYS A 297 21.41 -17.92 35.90
N GLU A 298 21.51 -18.72 34.84
CA GLU A 298 20.94 -20.06 34.77
C GLU A 298 21.61 -21.01 35.76
N GLU A 299 22.93 -20.98 35.87
CA GLU A 299 23.71 -21.76 36.82
C GLU A 299 23.41 -21.35 38.26
N ARG A 300 23.33 -20.04 38.55
CA ARG A 300 22.95 -19.54 39.87
C ARG A 300 21.54 -20.02 40.22
N ARG A 301 20.58 -19.89 39.30
CA ARG A 301 19.22 -20.37 39.49
C ARG A 301 19.19 -21.88 39.73
N ARG A 302 19.91 -22.66 38.92
CA ARG A 302 20.02 -24.11 39.06
C ARG A 302 20.67 -24.50 40.39
N ARG A 303 21.74 -23.83 40.79
CA ARG A 303 22.43 -24.07 42.07
C ARG A 303 21.52 -23.78 43.25
N THR A 304 20.76 -22.69 43.21
CA THR A 304 19.77 -22.37 44.25
C THR A 304 18.63 -23.41 44.27
N GLU A 305 18.15 -23.84 43.10
CA GLU A 305 17.13 -24.89 42.99
C GLU A 305 17.64 -26.27 43.48
N GLU A 306 18.93 -26.55 43.28
CA GLU A 306 19.58 -27.78 43.75
C GLU A 306 19.88 -27.73 45.25
N SER A 307 20.29 -26.58 45.80
CA SER A 307 20.59 -26.42 47.23
C SER A 307 19.35 -26.46 48.13
N MET A 308 18.17 -26.06 47.60
CA MET A 308 16.91 -26.00 48.35
C MET A 308 16.06 -27.28 48.19
N ARG A 309 16.62 -28.35 47.65
CA ARG A 309 15.89 -29.57 47.29
C ARG A 309 15.79 -30.52 48.48
N THR A 310 14.63 -31.14 48.68
CA THR A 310 14.47 -32.15 49.75
C THR A 310 14.93 -33.54 49.29
N PRO A 311 15.35 -34.43 50.21
CA PRO A 311 15.83 -35.78 49.87
C PRO A 311 14.84 -36.59 49.03
N LEU A 312 13.53 -36.49 49.32
CA LEU A 312 12.48 -37.15 48.54
C LEU A 312 12.41 -36.64 47.09
N GLN A 313 12.64 -35.34 46.88
CA GLN A 313 12.64 -34.73 45.54
C GLN A 313 13.87 -35.12 44.72
N GLU A 314 15.00 -35.44 45.36
CA GLU A 314 16.19 -36.00 44.71
C GLU A 314 15.95 -37.45 44.28
N PHE A 315 15.38 -38.27 45.17
CA PHE A 315 14.98 -39.64 44.86
C PHE A 315 14.04 -39.71 43.65
N HIS A 316 12.98 -38.89 43.64
CA HIS A 316 12.06 -38.78 42.49
C HIS A 316 12.72 -38.24 41.20
N ARG A 317 13.86 -37.54 41.30
CA ARG A 317 14.63 -37.09 40.11
C ARG A 317 15.43 -38.23 39.54
N GLN A 318 16.09 -38.99 40.40
CA GLN A 318 16.88 -40.16 40.02
C GLN A 318 15.97 -41.22 39.39
N GLU A 319 14.80 -41.48 39.99
CA GLU A 319 13.77 -42.34 39.40
C GLU A 319 13.34 -41.86 38.01
N ARG A 320 13.07 -40.56 37.83
CA ARG A 320 12.68 -40.01 36.52
C ARG A 320 13.81 -40.08 35.50
N ALA A 321 15.05 -39.83 35.91
CA ALA A 321 16.22 -39.99 35.04
C ALA A 321 16.40 -41.46 34.62
N ASN A 322 16.24 -42.39 35.55
CA ASN A 322 16.30 -43.83 35.30
C ASN A 322 15.15 -44.30 34.40
N LYS A 323 13.93 -43.81 34.61
CA LYS A 323 12.77 -44.06 33.74
C LYS A 323 12.99 -43.46 32.33
N LYS A 324 13.57 -42.26 32.22
CA LYS A 324 13.90 -41.64 30.92
C LYS A 324 15.00 -42.41 30.17
N LYS A 325 16.02 -42.92 30.89
CA LYS A 325 17.07 -43.79 30.34
C LYS A 325 16.53 -45.14 29.86
N LYS A 326 15.57 -45.73 30.59
CA LYS A 326 14.87 -46.96 30.19
C LYS A 326 14.03 -46.78 28.91
N GLY A 327 13.70 -45.54 28.54
CA GLY A 327 12.92 -45.23 27.35
C GLY A 327 11.46 -45.71 27.47
N LYS A 328 10.68 -45.51 26.42
CA LYS A 328 9.34 -46.11 26.32
C LYS A 328 9.52 -47.56 25.85
N PRO A 329 8.92 -48.56 26.53
CA PRO A 329 8.97 -49.92 26.04
C PRO A 329 8.33 -49.97 24.66
N ARG A 330 9.05 -50.53 23.68
CA ARG A 330 8.49 -50.84 22.37
C ARG A 330 7.77 -52.18 22.48
N LEU A 331 6.53 -52.27 21.99
CA LEU A 331 5.83 -53.55 21.94
C LEU A 331 6.57 -54.47 20.95
N THR A 332 6.81 -55.71 21.38
CA THR A 332 7.35 -56.75 20.52
C THR A 332 6.28 -57.23 19.53
N LEU A 333 6.71 -57.78 18.39
CA LEU A 333 5.80 -58.25 17.34
C LEU A 333 4.83 -59.32 17.86
N GLU A 334 5.30 -60.24 18.71
CA GLU A 334 4.43 -61.25 19.34
C GLU A 334 3.34 -60.64 20.24
N MET A 335 3.64 -59.54 20.94
CA MET A 335 2.63 -58.84 21.74
C MET A 335 1.61 -58.13 20.85
N LEU A 336 2.05 -57.60 19.71
CA LEU A 336 1.16 -57.02 18.71
C LEU A 336 0.27 -58.07 18.05
N GLU A 337 0.79 -59.27 17.78
CA GLU A 337 0.03 -60.40 17.28
C GLU A 337 -1.05 -60.84 18.28
N LYS A 338 -0.69 -60.99 19.57
CA LYS A 338 -1.68 -61.28 20.63
C LYS A 338 -2.72 -60.18 20.79
N ILE A 339 -2.32 -58.92 20.66
CA ILE A 339 -3.28 -57.80 20.62
C ILE A 339 -4.18 -57.92 19.39
N GLY A 340 -3.63 -58.29 18.24
CA GLY A 340 -4.36 -58.57 17.00
C GLY A 340 -5.37 -59.72 17.14
N GLU A 341 -5.00 -60.83 17.79
CA GLU A 341 -5.89 -61.96 18.08
C GLU A 341 -7.06 -61.56 18.97
N VAL A 342 -6.80 -60.77 20.02
CA VAL A 342 -7.86 -60.25 20.90
C VAL A 342 -8.78 -59.29 20.13
N ILE A 343 -8.23 -58.46 19.26
CA ILE A 343 -9.01 -57.58 18.38
C ILE A 343 -9.86 -58.41 17.42
N ALA A 344 -9.31 -59.45 16.78
CA ALA A 344 -10.04 -60.35 15.88
C ALA A 344 -11.15 -61.09 16.62
N ARG A 345 -10.87 -61.64 17.80
CA ARG A 345 -11.85 -62.36 18.63
C ARG A 345 -12.98 -61.45 19.13
N ASN A 346 -12.66 -60.21 19.51
CA ASN A 346 -13.66 -59.22 19.87
C ASN A 346 -14.45 -58.71 18.66
N ARG A 347 -13.80 -58.59 17.50
CA ARG A 347 -14.44 -58.27 16.21
C ARG A 347 -15.40 -59.38 15.81
N GLU A 348 -15.03 -60.64 15.92
CA GLU A 348 -15.91 -61.79 15.70
C GLU A 348 -17.07 -61.82 16.69
N ARG A 349 -16.81 -61.59 17.99
CA ARG A 349 -17.90 -61.48 18.98
C ARG A 349 -18.85 -60.33 18.68
N SER A 350 -18.34 -59.18 18.25
CA SER A 350 -19.17 -58.03 17.89
C SER A 350 -19.90 -58.22 16.55
N LEU A 351 -19.29 -58.87 15.55
CA LEU A 351 -19.94 -59.27 14.30
C LEU A 351 -21.03 -60.33 14.53
N ASN A 352 -20.76 -61.32 15.40
CA ASN A 352 -21.74 -62.33 15.82
C ASN A 352 -22.88 -61.72 16.65
N ALA A 353 -22.59 -60.77 17.53
CA ALA A 353 -23.61 -60.01 18.27
C ALA A 353 -24.40 -59.05 17.36
N ALA A 354 -23.78 -58.54 16.30
CA ALA A 354 -24.43 -57.71 15.28
C ALA A 354 -25.15 -58.52 14.19
N GLY A 355 -25.08 -59.86 14.21
CA GLY A 355 -25.81 -60.74 13.29
C GLY A 355 -25.34 -60.68 11.83
N VAL A 356 -24.10 -60.29 11.56
CA VAL A 356 -23.56 -60.16 10.19
C VAL A 356 -22.41 -61.14 9.99
N SER A 357 -22.57 -62.09 9.05
CA SER A 357 -21.52 -63.02 8.63
C SER A 357 -20.51 -62.34 7.68
N GLU A 358 -19.21 -62.50 7.97
CA GLU A 358 -18.11 -61.91 7.20
C GLU A 358 -17.99 -62.57 5.81
N VAL A 359 -18.09 -61.76 4.74
CA VAL A 359 -17.94 -62.22 3.35
C VAL A 359 -16.45 -62.40 3.04
N SER A 360 -16.07 -63.62 2.70
CA SER A 360 -14.75 -64.00 2.21
C SER A 360 -14.38 -63.19 0.95
N SER A 361 -13.32 -62.39 1.02
CA SER A 361 -12.61 -61.92 -0.17
C SER A 361 -11.22 -62.53 -0.19
N SER A 362 -11.07 -63.54 -1.05
CA SER A 362 -9.82 -64.16 -1.44
C SER A 362 -9.08 -63.31 -2.48
N SER A 363 -7.80 -62.99 -2.23
CA SER A 363 -6.64 -63.08 -3.19
C SER A 363 -5.52 -62.05 -2.92
N PRO A 364 -4.25 -62.30 -3.36
CA PRO A 364 -3.04 -61.99 -2.58
C PRO A 364 -2.07 -60.93 -3.17
N SER A 365 -1.28 -60.30 -2.26
CA SER A 365 0.11 -59.73 -2.39
C SER A 365 0.41 -58.65 -3.47
N PRO A 366 1.50 -57.82 -3.43
CA PRO A 366 2.75 -57.93 -2.64
C PRO A 366 3.37 -56.63 -2.03
N SER A 367 4.42 -56.86 -1.23
CA SER A 367 5.64 -56.03 -1.04
C SER A 367 5.57 -54.59 -0.51
N SER A 368 6.12 -54.37 0.70
CA SER A 368 7.34 -53.56 0.87
C SER A 368 7.87 -53.66 2.30
N SER A 369 9.04 -54.27 2.46
CA SER A 369 9.83 -54.26 3.69
C SER A 369 10.35 -52.86 4.02
N PRO A 370 10.61 -52.56 5.31
CA PRO A 370 11.22 -51.32 5.77
C PRO A 370 12.76 -51.37 5.68
N PRO A 371 13.48 -50.25 5.43
CA PRO A 371 14.93 -50.25 5.54
C PRO A 371 15.35 -50.13 7.00
N ALA A 372 16.05 -51.15 7.47
CA ALA A 372 16.80 -51.17 8.71
C ALA A 372 18.08 -50.32 8.61
N ALA A 373 18.42 -49.71 9.74
CA ALA A 373 19.68 -49.06 10.00
C ALA A 373 20.84 -50.08 10.00
N GLY A 374 21.94 -49.74 9.34
CA GLY A 374 23.24 -50.40 9.45
C GLY A 374 24.32 -49.34 9.66
N ALA A 375 25.05 -49.45 10.75
CA ALA A 375 26.16 -48.59 11.14
C ALA A 375 27.51 -49.24 10.78
N ALA A 376 28.51 -48.36 10.59
CA ALA A 376 29.95 -48.51 10.80
C ALA A 376 30.86 -49.14 9.71
N GLU A 377 31.56 -48.25 8.98
CA GLU A 377 33.04 -48.01 8.89
C GLU A 377 34.04 -49.15 8.57
N PRO A 378 35.32 -48.86 8.18
CA PRO A 378 35.92 -47.71 7.46
C PRO A 378 36.96 -48.11 6.36
N SER A 379 37.40 -47.20 5.48
CA SER A 379 38.84 -47.05 5.08
C SER A 379 39.12 -45.95 4.04
N ALA A 380 40.07 -45.10 4.44
CA ALA A 380 41.08 -44.31 3.74
C ALA A 380 41.08 -44.02 2.21
N ALA A 381 41.33 -42.72 1.95
CA ALA A 381 42.26 -42.13 0.97
C ALA A 381 41.82 -41.90 -0.50
N THR A 382 41.70 -40.62 -0.89
CA THR A 382 42.66 -39.84 -1.72
C THR A 382 41.95 -38.79 -2.60
N ALA A 383 42.35 -37.53 -2.43
CA ALA A 383 42.50 -36.39 -3.35
C ALA A 383 41.50 -36.02 -4.48
N GLU A 384 41.41 -34.69 -4.66
CA GLU A 384 41.26 -33.91 -5.91
C GLU A 384 39.87 -33.47 -6.46
N SER A 385 39.64 -32.16 -6.25
CA SER A 385 39.39 -31.14 -7.29
C SER A 385 38.01 -30.96 -7.94
N SER A 386 37.63 -29.67 -8.03
CA SER A 386 36.70 -29.06 -9.02
C SER A 386 35.22 -29.49 -8.95
N SER A 387 34.20 -28.81 -9.44
CA SER A 387 33.86 -27.41 -9.71
C SER A 387 32.42 -27.48 -10.26
N ALA A 388 31.63 -26.41 -10.08
CA ALA A 388 30.49 -26.03 -10.93
C ALA A 388 29.18 -26.88 -10.92
N ALA A 389 28.15 -26.25 -10.36
CA ALA A 389 26.86 -25.95 -11.00
C ALA A 389 25.99 -27.09 -11.56
N ALA A 390 24.90 -27.39 -10.84
CA ALA A 390 23.65 -27.88 -11.43
C ALA A 390 22.49 -27.05 -10.85
N ALA A 391 21.85 -26.25 -11.71
CA ALA A 391 20.61 -25.55 -11.43
C ALA A 391 19.43 -26.51 -11.71
N THR A 392 18.59 -26.74 -10.71
CA THR A 392 17.26 -27.34 -10.90
C THR A 392 16.20 -26.29 -10.65
N ASP A 393 15.47 -26.03 -11.74
CA ASP A 393 14.25 -25.24 -11.87
C ASP A 393 13.14 -25.80 -10.96
N VAL A 394 12.51 -24.94 -10.15
CA VAL A 394 11.30 -25.26 -9.38
C VAL A 394 10.31 -24.11 -9.57
N PRO A 395 9.11 -24.34 -10.16
CA PRO A 395 8.09 -23.30 -10.28
C PRO A 395 7.44 -22.99 -8.92
N PRO A 396 7.07 -21.73 -8.65
CA PRO A 396 6.42 -21.35 -7.40
C PRO A 396 4.95 -21.81 -7.35
N PRO A 397 4.40 -22.08 -6.15
CA PRO A 397 3.02 -22.54 -5.97
C PRO A 397 1.99 -21.42 -6.20
N PRO A 398 0.75 -21.77 -6.59
CA PRO A 398 -0.32 -20.79 -6.83
C PRO A 398 -0.83 -20.14 -5.53
N PRO A 399 -1.35 -18.91 -5.60
CA PRO A 399 -1.85 -18.18 -4.43
C PRO A 399 -3.17 -18.77 -3.88
N PRO A 400 -3.43 -18.59 -2.57
CA PRO A 400 -4.61 -19.13 -1.91
C PRO A 400 -5.90 -18.41 -2.33
N GLN A 401 -6.96 -19.19 -2.52
CA GLN A 401 -8.31 -18.72 -2.82
C GLN A 401 -8.91 -18.02 -1.59
N GLU A 402 -9.41 -16.79 -1.79
CA GLU A 402 -10.15 -16.04 -0.78
C GLU A 402 -11.57 -16.61 -0.64
N GLU A 403 -11.86 -17.18 0.53
CA GLU A 403 -13.21 -17.55 0.95
C GLU A 403 -14.07 -16.28 1.12
N THR A 404 -15.10 -16.18 0.30
CA THR A 404 -16.16 -15.17 0.38
C THR A 404 -16.93 -15.31 1.70
N SER A 405 -16.77 -14.34 2.60
CA SER A 405 -17.61 -14.19 3.78
C SER A 405 -18.93 -13.49 3.40
N GLN A 406 -20.02 -14.24 3.41
CA GLN A 406 -21.38 -13.70 3.30
C GLN A 406 -21.76 -12.96 4.58
N LEU A 407 -22.16 -11.70 4.46
CA LEU A 407 -22.79 -10.91 5.52
C LEU A 407 -24.31 -11.18 5.53
N PRO A 408 -24.95 -11.33 6.70
CA PRO A 408 -26.39 -11.53 6.80
C PRO A 408 -27.17 -10.23 6.56
N PRO A 409 -28.44 -10.32 6.08
CA PRO A 409 -29.27 -9.16 5.78
C PRO A 409 -29.80 -8.46 7.05
N PRO A 410 -30.16 -7.16 6.97
CA PRO A 410 -30.69 -6.40 8.10
C PRO A 410 -32.14 -6.77 8.44
N PRO A 411 -32.57 -6.54 9.69
CA PRO A 411 -33.92 -6.86 10.14
C PRO A 411 -34.96 -5.90 9.51
N SER A 412 -36.08 -6.49 9.08
CA SER A 412 -37.28 -5.81 8.62
C SER A 412 -37.97 -5.06 9.75
N THR A 413 -38.34 -3.80 9.47
CA THR A 413 -39.25 -2.95 10.26
C THR A 413 -40.65 -3.51 10.34
#